data_AF-A0A4Y2VAH0-F1
#
_entry.id   AF-A0A4Y2VAH0-F1
#
_cell.length_a   1.000
_cell.length_b   1.000
_cell.length_c   1.000
_cell.angle_alpha   90.00
_cell.angle_beta   90.00
_cell.angle_gamma   90.00
#
_symmetry.space_group_name_H-M   'P 1'
#
loop_
_entity.id
_entity.type
_entity.pdbx_description
1 polymer ?
#
loop_
_entity_poly.entity_id
_entity_poly.type
_entity_poly.pdbx_seq_one_letter_code
_entity_poly.pdbx_strand_id
1 'polypeptide(L)'
;MIIKAVNVIESRLPFSHDDRLGFLTFCPTNLGTTIRASVHIKLPKLAKNRDQLEAIAARYNLQVRGTRGEHTESEGGVYDISNKRRMGLTEYEAVKEMQDGILELIKMEKAA
;
A
#
# COMPACT_ATOMS: atom_id res chain seq x y z
N MET A 1 -11.02 11.31 -6.49
CA MET A 1 -10.16 12.20 -7.31
C MET A 1 -9.29 11.39 -8.27
N ILE A 2 -8.56 10.36 -7.80
CA ILE A 2 -7.64 9.57 -8.64
C ILE A 2 -8.31 8.81 -9.80
N ILE A 3 -9.42 8.11 -9.56
CA ILE A 3 -10.16 7.35 -10.59
C ILE A 3 -10.55 8.25 -11.77
N LYS A 4 -11.08 9.45 -11.46
CA LYS A 4 -11.44 10.43 -12.50
C LYS A 4 -10.24 10.86 -13.33
N ALA A 5 -9.08 11.06 -12.71
CA ALA A 5 -7.87 11.48 -13.41
C ALA A 5 -7.36 10.38 -14.35
N VAL A 6 -7.29 9.13 -13.88
CA VAL A 6 -6.84 7.98 -14.68
C VAL A 6 -7.76 7.78 -15.88
N ASN A 7 -9.08 7.76 -15.68
CA ASN A 7 -10.05 7.59 -16.77
C ASN A 7 -9.94 8.69 -17.84
N VAL A 8 -9.69 9.94 -17.43
CA VAL A 8 -9.50 11.05 -18.39
C VAL A 8 -8.22 10.87 -19.19
N ILE A 9 -7.13 10.41 -18.58
CA ILE A 9 -5.84 10.20 -19.26
C ILE A 9 -5.92 8.98 -20.20
N GLU A 10 -6.48 7.87 -19.73
CA GLU A 10 -6.67 6.63 -20.51
C GLU A 10 -7.55 6.86 -21.74
N SER A 11 -8.54 7.77 -21.66
CA SER A 11 -9.34 8.15 -22.82
C SER A 11 -8.55 8.85 -23.94
N ARG A 12 -7.31 9.29 -23.67
CA ARG A 12 -6.46 10.03 -24.60
C ARG A 12 -5.16 9.30 -24.94
N LEU A 13 -4.70 8.38 -24.09
CA LEU A 13 -3.44 7.68 -24.24
C LEU A 13 -3.66 6.17 -24.08
N PRO A 14 -3.25 5.35 -25.07
CA PRO A 14 -3.33 3.90 -24.94
C PRO A 14 -2.31 3.41 -23.92
N PHE A 15 -2.77 2.67 -22.92
CA PHE A 15 -1.90 1.99 -21.96
C PHE A 15 -1.69 0.52 -22.33
N SER A 16 -0.48 0.02 -22.07
CA SER A 16 -0.15 -1.38 -22.29
C SER A 16 -0.79 -2.26 -21.22
N HIS A 17 -1.65 -3.16 -21.65
CA HIS A 17 -2.34 -4.13 -20.81
C HIS A 17 -2.15 -5.55 -21.37
N ASP A 18 -1.98 -6.52 -20.48
CA ASP A 18 -1.84 -7.94 -20.78
C ASP A 18 -2.93 -8.73 -20.06
N ASP A 19 -3.54 -9.71 -20.72
CA ASP A 19 -4.67 -10.48 -20.18
C ASP A 19 -4.33 -11.24 -18.88
N ARG A 20 -3.07 -11.62 -18.69
CA ARG A 20 -2.61 -12.32 -17.48
C ARG A 20 -2.02 -11.37 -16.45
N LEU A 21 -1.25 -10.38 -16.90
CA LEU A 21 -0.43 -9.52 -16.03
C LEU A 21 -1.12 -8.20 -15.67
N GLY A 22 -2.25 -7.87 -16.31
CA GLY A 22 -2.91 -6.57 -16.15
C GLY A 22 -2.09 -5.44 -16.78
N PHE A 23 -2.12 -4.25 -16.17
CA PHE A 23 -1.33 -3.12 -16.65
C PHE A 23 0.17 -3.38 -16.50
N LEU A 24 0.90 -3.17 -17.60
CA LEU A 24 2.33 -3.43 -17.67
C LEU A 24 3.14 -2.27 -17.07
N THR A 25 4.14 -2.63 -16.28
CA THR A 25 5.07 -1.67 -15.65
C THR A 25 6.49 -2.22 -15.71
N PHE A 26 7.48 -1.37 -15.46
CA PHE A 26 8.89 -1.78 -15.49
C PHE A 26 9.25 -2.79 -14.38
N CYS A 27 8.71 -2.59 -13.18
CA CYS A 27 9.02 -3.44 -12.04
C CYS A 27 7.93 -4.51 -11.86
N PRO A 28 8.27 -5.80 -11.75
CA PRO A 28 7.28 -6.88 -11.59
C PRO A 28 6.33 -6.68 -10.41
N THR A 29 6.76 -5.99 -9.34
CA THR A 29 5.93 -5.74 -8.15
C THR A 29 4.81 -4.72 -8.37
N ASN A 30 4.86 -3.98 -9.49
CA ASN A 30 3.87 -2.95 -9.85
C ASN A 30 2.89 -3.40 -10.94
N LEU A 31 2.93 -4.65 -11.37
CA LEU A 31 1.97 -5.20 -12.35
C LEU A 31 0.56 -5.38 -11.74
N GLY A 32 -0.43 -5.61 -12.61
CA GLY A 32 -1.84 -5.79 -12.24
C GLY A 32 -2.57 -4.45 -12.13
N THR A 33 -3.07 -4.14 -10.94
CA THR A 33 -3.75 -2.87 -10.63
C THR A 33 -2.82 -1.66 -10.68
N THR A 34 -1.51 -1.89 -10.49
CA THR A 34 -0.48 -0.85 -10.28
C THR A 34 -0.66 0.01 -9.02
N ILE A 35 -1.74 -0.18 -8.26
CA ILE A 35 -2.14 0.69 -7.14
C ILE A 35 -1.25 0.50 -5.91
N ARG A 36 -0.76 1.62 -5.38
CA ARG A 36 -0.27 1.74 -4.00
C ARG A 36 -1.12 2.74 -3.25
N ALA A 37 -2.04 2.26 -2.42
CA ALA A 37 -2.71 3.08 -1.43
C ALA A 37 -1.84 3.09 -0.17
N SER A 38 -1.60 4.27 0.41
CA SER A 38 -0.79 4.37 1.62
C SER A 38 -1.22 5.50 2.54
N VAL A 39 -0.76 5.42 3.79
CA VAL A 39 -0.90 6.48 4.80
C VAL A 39 0.44 6.75 5.45
N HIS A 40 0.66 8.01 5.83
CA HIS A 40 1.67 8.37 6.82
C HIS A 40 1.02 8.29 8.20
N ILE A 41 1.49 7.36 9.04
CA ILE A 41 0.86 7.07 10.34
C ILE A 41 1.90 6.94 11.44
N LYS A 42 1.53 7.38 12.65
CA LYS A 42 2.28 7.14 13.88
C LYS A 42 1.57 6.06 14.69
N LEU A 43 2.30 5.00 15.03
CA LEU A 43 1.83 3.91 15.87
C LEU A 43 2.84 3.73 17.02
N PRO A 44 2.98 4.70 17.94
CA PRO A 44 4.11 4.78 18.87
C PRO A 44 4.24 3.57 19.79
N LYS A 45 3.18 2.81 20.09
CA LYS A 45 3.26 1.59 20.89
C LYS A 45 3.66 0.39 20.04
N LEU A 46 3.00 0.17 18.90
CA LEU A 46 3.33 -0.93 17.99
C LEU A 46 4.71 -0.77 17.35
N ALA A 47 5.13 0.46 17.06
CA ALA A 47 6.41 0.78 16.45
C ALA A 47 7.60 0.74 17.42
N LYS A 48 7.38 0.48 18.72
CA LYS A 48 8.49 0.26 19.68
C LYS A 48 9.39 -0.89 19.23
N ASN A 49 8.80 -1.89 18.58
CA ASN A 49 9.51 -2.96 17.93
C ASN A 49 9.11 -2.99 16.45
N ARG A 50 9.99 -2.52 15.59
CA ARG A 50 9.76 -2.43 14.14
C ARG A 50 9.47 -3.80 13.53
N ASP A 51 10.21 -4.84 13.92
CA ASP A 51 10.01 -6.19 13.38
C ASP A 51 8.62 -6.73 13.74
N GLN A 52 8.13 -6.40 14.93
CA GLN A 52 6.77 -6.75 15.34
C GLN A 52 5.72 -5.97 14.53
N LEU A 53 5.93 -4.67 14.29
CA LEU A 53 5.05 -3.88 13.42
C LEU A 53 5.00 -4.47 12.00
N GLU A 54 6.16 -4.81 11.43
CA GLU A 54 6.26 -5.42 10.11
C GLU A 54 5.57 -6.79 10.06
N ALA A 55 5.73 -7.62 11.09
CA ALA A 55 5.08 -8.92 11.20
C ALA A 55 3.54 -8.80 11.29
N ILE A 56 3.03 -7.84 12.07
CA ILE A 56 1.58 -7.58 12.15
C ILE A 56 1.05 -7.06 10.82
N ALA A 57 1.72 -6.06 10.23
CA ALA A 57 1.34 -5.48 8.93
C ALA A 57 1.30 -6.55 7.82
N ALA A 58 2.27 -7.47 7.79
CA ALA A 58 2.32 -8.54 6.81
C ALA A 58 1.09 -9.48 6.85
N ARG A 59 0.49 -9.69 8.03
CA ARG A 59 -0.75 -10.50 8.17
C ARG A 59 -1.96 -9.88 7.47
N TYR A 60 -1.92 -8.58 7.21
CA TYR A 60 -2.95 -7.82 6.50
C TYR A 60 -2.52 -7.47 5.06
N ASN A 61 -1.52 -8.16 4.51
CA ASN A 61 -0.97 -7.87 3.18
C ASN A 61 -0.41 -6.45 3.04
N LEU A 62 0.06 -5.84 4.13
CA LEU A 62 0.65 -4.50 4.13
C LEU A 62 2.18 -4.55 4.07
N GLN A 63 2.77 -3.48 3.57
CA GLN A 63 4.21 -3.21 3.59
C GLN A 63 4.47 -1.93 4.37
N VAL A 64 5.44 -1.98 5.28
CA VAL A 64 5.93 -0.84 6.05
C VAL A 64 7.19 -0.27 5.37
N ARG A 65 7.24 1.04 5.19
CA ARG A 65 8.40 1.80 4.66
C ARG A 65 8.69 2.98 5.59
N GLY A 66 9.90 3.52 5.51
CA GLY A 66 10.24 4.77 6.20
C GLY A 66 9.55 5.99 5.57
N THR A 67 9.68 7.15 6.23
CA THR A 67 8.92 8.37 5.88
C THR A 67 9.21 8.88 4.47
N ARG A 68 10.39 8.59 3.93
CA ARG A 68 10.80 9.02 2.58
C ARG A 68 10.65 7.91 1.53
N GLY A 69 9.94 6.84 1.86
CA GLY A 69 9.65 5.73 0.95
C GLY A 69 10.59 4.55 1.11
N GLU A 70 10.81 3.81 0.02
CA GLU A 70 11.56 2.55 0.02
C GLU A 70 13.00 2.77 0.49
N HIS A 71 13.49 1.88 1.35
CA HIS A 71 14.86 1.90 1.90
C HIS A 71 15.21 3.09 2.80
N THR A 72 14.22 3.82 3.32
CA THR A 72 14.46 4.92 4.25
C THR A 72 14.06 4.58 5.69
N GLU A 73 14.68 5.24 6.66
CA GLU A 73 14.30 5.16 8.07
C GLU A 73 13.04 5.99 8.36
N SER A 74 12.36 5.67 9.47
CA SER A 74 11.24 6.49 9.95
C SER A 74 11.76 7.78 10.58
N GLU A 75 11.32 8.93 10.07
CA GLU A 75 11.54 10.23 10.69
C GLU A 75 10.40 10.54 11.68
N GLY A 76 10.73 10.77 12.95
CA GLY A 76 9.75 11.17 13.97
C GLY A 76 8.69 10.12 14.31
N GLY A 77 9.01 8.83 14.12
CA GLY A 77 8.09 7.71 14.35
C GLY A 77 6.94 7.63 13.36
N VAL A 78 7.08 8.26 12.18
CA VAL A 78 6.12 8.19 11.08
C VAL A 78 6.53 7.05 10.15
N TYR A 79 5.57 6.23 9.76
CA TYR A 79 5.76 5.16 8.79
C TYR A 79 4.83 5.37 7.59
N ASP A 80 5.33 5.00 6.41
CA ASP A 80 4.53 4.83 5.20
C ASP A 80 4.06 3.37 5.13
N ILE A 81 2.77 3.14 5.40
CA ILE A 81 2.17 1.80 5.37
C ILE A 81 1.20 1.71 4.20
N SER A 82 1.36 0.67 3.38
CA SER A 82 0.62 0.51 2.11
C SER A 82 0.23 -0.94 1.80
N ASN A 83 -0.73 -1.16 0.90
CA ASN A 83 -0.98 -2.50 0.36
C ASN A 83 0.26 -3.02 -0.38
N LYS A 84 0.69 -4.24 -0.06
CA LYS A 84 1.83 -4.90 -0.70
C LYS A 84 1.44 -5.54 -2.03
N ARG A 85 0.24 -6.11 -2.10
CA ARG A 85 -0.25 -6.83 -3.29
C ARG A 85 -0.81 -5.85 -4.31
N ARG A 86 -0.56 -6.15 -5.59
CA ARG A 86 -1.06 -5.36 -6.74
C ARG A 86 -1.57 -6.19 -7.91
N MET A 87 -1.15 -7.46 -7.98
CA MET A 87 -1.60 -8.44 -8.98
C MET A 87 -2.44 -9.53 -8.32
N GLY A 88 -3.42 -10.07 -9.06
CA GLY A 88 -4.31 -11.12 -8.59
C GLY A 88 -5.41 -10.60 -7.66
N LEU A 89 -5.76 -9.32 -7.80
CA LEU A 89 -6.84 -8.62 -7.13
C LEU A 89 -7.24 -7.40 -7.97
N THR A 90 -8.45 -6.90 -7.76
CA THR A 90 -8.98 -5.67 -8.37
C THR A 90 -8.46 -4.41 -7.66
N GLU A 91 -8.61 -3.25 -8.30
CA GLU A 91 -8.27 -1.95 -7.72
C GLU A 91 -9.02 -1.69 -6.41
N TYR A 92 -10.28 -2.10 -6.35
CA TYR A 92 -11.11 -1.99 -5.14
C TYR A 92 -10.53 -2.84 -4.01
N GLU A 93 -10.20 -4.11 -4.28
CA GLU A 93 -9.63 -5.02 -3.30
C GLU A 93 -8.27 -4.53 -2.80
N ALA A 94 -7.41 -3.99 -3.67
CA ALA A 94 -6.11 -3.44 -3.28
C ALA A 94 -6.25 -2.28 -2.27
N VAL A 95 -7.19 -1.36 -2.51
CA VAL A 95 -7.48 -0.26 -1.58
C VAL A 95 -8.15 -0.77 -0.31
N LYS A 96 -9.02 -1.77 -0.42
CA LYS A 96 -9.70 -2.38 0.72
C LYS A 96 -8.75 -3.13 1.65
N GLU A 97 -7.77 -3.88 1.13
CA GLU A 97 -6.71 -4.49 1.93
C GLU A 97 -5.96 -3.42 2.75
N MET A 98 -5.64 -2.28 2.13
CA MET A 98 -5.03 -1.14 2.84
C MET A 98 -5.94 -0.63 3.96
N GLN A 99 -7.19 -0.31 3.63
CA GLN A 99 -8.15 0.25 4.57
C GLN A 99 -8.35 -0.67 5.79
N ASP A 100 -8.68 -1.95 5.54
CA ASP A 100 -9.00 -2.91 6.58
C ASP A 100 -7.79 -3.16 7.48
N GLY A 101 -6.60 -3.31 6.89
CA GLY A 101 -5.36 -3.49 7.65
C GLY A 101 -4.98 -2.27 8.50
N ILE A 102 -5.10 -1.05 7.97
CA ILE A 102 -4.84 0.17 8.74
C ILE A 102 -5.82 0.35 9.90
N LEU A 103 -7.10 0.06 9.69
CA LEU A 103 -8.11 0.15 10.75
C LEU A 103 -7.81 -0.82 11.90
N GLU A 104 -7.38 -2.06 11.60
CA GLU A 104 -6.97 -3.01 12.63
C GLU A 104 -5.67 -2.61 13.32
N LEU A 105 -4.68 -2.06 12.60
CA LEU A 105 -3.46 -1.51 13.23
C LEU A 105 -3.78 -0.37 14.22
N ILE A 106 -4.68 0.54 13.85
CA ILE A 106 -5.13 1.63 14.73
C ILE A 106 -5.83 1.08 15.98
N LYS A 107 -6.66 0.04 15.81
CA LYS A 107 -7.35 -0.62 16.92
C LYS A 107 -6.36 -1.31 17.86
N MET A 108 -5.37 -2.01 17.33
CA MET A 108 -4.30 -2.63 18.12
C MET A 108 -3.46 -1.60 18.88
N GLU A 109 -3.10 -0.48 18.24
CA GLU A 109 -2.37 0.62 18.88
C GLU A 109 -3.14 1.25 20.05
N LYS A 110 -4.47 1.35 19.93
CA LYS A 110 -5.32 1.85 21.02
C LYS A 110 -5.41 0.87 22.19
N ALA A 111 -5.30 -0.43 21.93
CA ALA A 111 -5.42 -1.49 22.94
C ALA A 111 -4.08 -1.89 23.58
N ALA A 112 -2.95 -1.61 22.93
CA ALA A 112 -1.59 -1.76 23.45
C ALA A 112 -1.28 -0.75 24.55
#